data_AF-A0A934HA45-F1
#
_entry.id   AF-A0A934HA45-F1
#
_cell.length_a   1.000
_cell.length_b   1.000
_cell.length_c   1.000
_cell.angle_alpha   90.00
_cell.angle_beta   90.00
_cell.angle_gamma   90.00
#
_symmetry.space_group_name_H-M   'P 1'
#
loop_
_entity.id
_entity.type
_entity.pdbx_description
1 polymer ?
#
loop_
_entity_poly.entity_id
_entity_poly.type
_entity_poly.pdbx_seq_one_letter_code
_entity_poly.pdbx_strand_id
1 'polypeptide(L)'
;MFGEELIAKARLRPPRLKRQTLPRPRLNYRLAQALDYPLTVVQAGPGYGKSTLLAAFLSGRPESCFWYTVTERDADPLVFFLHIIYAFRQRYPTIGDKALSALQVDHGVVAAWHQAGDLLVNHLFEGLPGESFLVLDDYHLVEHLPEINAMTEYLIDGLPRNLHVLLSTRHRPGLKGMTRWRARREVLEITEMACVLGSGGGTANPDFVRFLATGERGSDNPNCPRSVLNAFYFKPPFRAAPEREEVFVSAMLSTRTGEGFYPGDMVPSPNWPGVAPGTKGINNAMSPRYCNLNGFAKIQPKPDVLWIRGGDDQIVSDTSLFDFGFLGQLGAVPGWPGMEIYPPQPMVGQIRALLEAYRREGGKWNEEVVAGAGHSPHIEQPEEFRKAFFAFLEGHR
;
A
#
# COMPACT_ATOMS: atom_id res chain seq x y z
N MET A 1 -38.83 -11.66 2.86
CA MET A 1 -38.20 -11.59 1.52
C MET A 1 -37.29 -12.80 1.41
N PHE A 2 -37.26 -13.50 0.28
CA PHE A 2 -36.53 -14.77 0.19
C PHE A 2 -35.06 -14.62 0.61
N GLY A 3 -34.60 -15.48 1.52
CA GLY A 3 -33.22 -15.58 1.95
C GLY A 3 -32.69 -14.44 2.81
N GLU A 4 -33.52 -13.49 3.28
CA GLU A 4 -33.06 -12.36 4.13
C GLU A 4 -32.47 -12.86 5.46
N GLU A 5 -33.05 -13.93 6.01
CA GLU A 5 -32.60 -14.61 7.24
C GLU A 5 -31.19 -15.21 7.13
N LEU A 6 -30.72 -15.46 5.90
CA LEU A 6 -29.37 -15.97 5.63
C LEU A 6 -28.32 -14.85 5.53
N ILE A 7 -28.75 -13.58 5.56
CA ILE A 7 -27.90 -12.42 5.32
C ILE A 7 -27.39 -11.79 6.62
N ALA A 8 -26.06 -11.72 6.75
CA ALA A 8 -25.44 -10.94 7.79
C ALA A 8 -25.17 -9.50 7.30
N LYS A 9 -26.06 -8.57 7.62
CA LYS A 9 -25.99 -7.14 7.21
C LYS A 9 -24.65 -6.47 7.54
N ALA A 10 -23.96 -6.91 8.58
CA ALA A 10 -22.63 -6.41 8.95
C ALA A 10 -21.54 -6.71 7.89
N ARG A 11 -21.66 -7.83 7.17
CA ARG A 11 -20.72 -8.23 6.09
C ARG A 11 -20.95 -7.44 4.80
N LEU A 12 -22.08 -6.76 4.70
CA LEU A 12 -22.48 -6.04 3.52
C LEU A 12 -22.15 -4.53 3.61
N ARG A 13 -21.25 -4.16 4.52
CA ARG A 13 -20.82 -2.77 4.73
C ARG A 13 -19.29 -2.70 4.76
N PRO A 14 -18.70 -1.62 4.23
CA PRO A 14 -17.26 -1.44 4.32
C PRO A 14 -16.81 -1.41 5.79
N PRO A 15 -15.61 -1.96 6.11
CA PRO A 15 -15.06 -1.85 7.44
C PRO A 15 -14.91 -0.37 7.83
N ARG A 16 -15.23 -0.06 9.09
CA ARG A 16 -15.09 1.32 9.59
C ARG A 16 -13.63 1.75 9.51
N LEU A 17 -13.37 2.78 8.72
CA LEU A 17 -12.08 3.44 8.68
C LEU A 17 -11.80 4.06 10.04
N LYS A 18 -10.71 3.66 10.67
CA LYS A 18 -10.23 4.32 11.88
C LYS A 18 -9.65 5.67 11.48
N ARG A 19 -9.74 6.67 12.37
CA ARG A 19 -9.05 7.97 12.20
C ARG A 19 -7.52 7.85 11.99
N GLN A 20 -6.97 6.66 12.21
CA GLN A 20 -5.54 6.32 12.15
C GLN A 20 -5.15 5.62 10.84
N THR A 21 -6.04 5.55 9.85
CA THR A 21 -5.70 4.94 8.55
C THR A 21 -4.60 5.77 7.88
N LEU A 22 -3.42 5.17 7.71
CA LEU A 22 -2.33 5.81 6.98
C LEU A 22 -2.76 6.04 5.52
N PRO A 23 -2.61 7.27 4.99
CA PRO A 23 -2.89 7.52 3.59
C PRO A 23 -1.94 6.68 2.73
N ARG A 24 -2.48 6.10 1.66
CA ARG A 24 -1.70 5.33 0.68
C ARG A 24 -1.87 5.92 -0.72
N PRO A 25 -1.36 7.14 -0.98
CA PRO A 25 -1.66 7.89 -2.20
C PRO A 25 -1.37 7.10 -3.48
N ARG A 26 -0.21 6.41 -3.54
CA ARG A 26 0.18 5.56 -4.69
C ARG A 26 -0.85 4.47 -5.00
N LEU A 27 -1.35 3.78 -3.97
CA LEU A 27 -2.34 2.71 -4.16
C LEU A 27 -3.74 3.26 -4.43
N ASN A 28 -4.12 4.36 -3.78
CA ASN A 28 -5.39 5.04 -4.04
C ASN A 28 -5.48 5.54 -5.48
N TYR A 29 -4.38 6.04 -6.03
CA TYR A 29 -4.34 6.43 -7.43
C TYR A 29 -4.49 5.24 -8.37
N ARG A 30 -3.75 4.13 -8.14
CA ARG A 30 -3.95 2.92 -8.96
C ARG A 30 -5.38 2.42 -8.86
N LEU A 31 -6.00 2.49 -7.68
CA LEU A 31 -7.42 2.17 -7.53
C LEU A 31 -8.36 3.15 -8.24
N ALA A 32 -7.98 4.41 -8.43
CA ALA A 32 -8.78 5.35 -9.20
C ALA A 32 -8.93 4.93 -10.67
N GLN A 33 -7.93 4.23 -11.22
CA GLN A 33 -8.01 3.63 -12.55
C GLN A 33 -9.03 2.49 -12.64
N ALA A 34 -9.56 1.98 -11.51
CA ALA A 34 -10.56 0.92 -11.53
C ALA A 34 -11.84 1.30 -12.31
N LEU A 35 -12.10 2.59 -12.50
CA LEU A 35 -13.18 3.10 -13.35
C LEU A 35 -13.01 2.75 -14.84
N ASP A 36 -11.79 2.43 -15.28
CA ASP A 36 -11.51 2.07 -16.67
C ASP A 36 -11.64 0.56 -16.92
N TYR A 37 -11.91 -0.24 -15.87
CA TYR A 37 -11.89 -1.70 -15.95
C TYR A 37 -13.15 -2.31 -15.32
N PRO A 38 -13.78 -3.33 -15.95
CA PRO A 38 -14.88 -4.05 -15.32
C PRO A 38 -14.43 -4.85 -14.08
N LEU A 39 -13.16 -5.27 -14.04
CA LEU A 39 -12.59 -5.99 -12.90
C LEU A 39 -11.28 -5.34 -12.43
N THR A 40 -11.17 -5.12 -11.12
CA THR A 40 -9.90 -4.81 -10.44
C THR A 40 -9.63 -5.84 -9.36
N VAL A 41 -8.50 -6.54 -9.48
CA VAL A 41 -8.04 -7.52 -8.49
C VAL A 41 -6.99 -6.89 -7.58
N VAL A 42 -7.28 -6.80 -6.29
CA VAL A 42 -6.33 -6.39 -5.25
C VAL A 42 -5.78 -7.65 -4.57
N GLN A 43 -4.56 -8.02 -4.93
CA GLN A 43 -3.90 -9.23 -4.45
C GLN A 43 -2.76 -8.90 -3.48
N ALA A 44 -2.92 -9.27 -2.22
CA ALA A 44 -1.87 -9.16 -1.21
C ALA A 44 -2.13 -10.07 -0.01
N GLY A 45 -1.09 -10.51 0.68
CA GLY A 45 -1.19 -11.33 1.88
C GLY A 45 -1.99 -10.71 3.04
N PRO A 46 -2.15 -11.46 4.14
CA PRO A 46 -2.79 -10.92 5.34
C PRO A 46 -1.99 -9.74 5.92
N GLY A 47 -2.66 -8.78 6.55
CA GLY A 47 -2.00 -7.63 7.19
C GLY A 47 -1.56 -6.49 6.26
N TYR A 48 -1.66 -6.67 4.93
CA TYR A 48 -1.38 -5.61 3.96
C TYR A 48 -2.46 -4.53 3.89
N GLY A 49 -3.62 -4.70 4.54
CA GLY A 49 -4.66 -3.68 4.62
C GLY A 49 -5.48 -3.48 3.35
N LYS A 50 -5.73 -4.55 2.58
CA LYS A 50 -6.56 -4.54 1.35
C LYS A 50 -7.96 -3.97 1.60
N SER A 51 -8.67 -4.51 2.59
CA SER A 51 -10.01 -4.05 2.98
C SER A 51 -9.99 -2.57 3.39
N THR A 52 -8.97 -2.17 4.15
CA THR A 52 -8.78 -0.75 4.55
C THR A 52 -8.54 0.14 3.35
N LEU A 53 -7.74 -0.30 2.37
CA LEU A 53 -7.45 0.43 1.14
C LEU A 53 -8.73 0.62 0.32
N LEU A 54 -9.49 -0.45 0.09
CA LEU A 54 -10.75 -0.41 -0.66
C LEU A 54 -11.80 0.47 0.05
N ALA A 55 -11.95 0.33 1.37
CA ALA A 55 -12.85 1.16 2.14
C ALA A 55 -12.44 2.65 2.11
N ALA A 56 -11.14 2.95 2.16
CA ALA A 56 -10.62 4.32 2.04
C ALA A 56 -10.93 4.92 0.67
N PHE A 57 -10.69 4.17 -0.40
CA PHE A 57 -10.99 4.57 -1.77
C PHE A 57 -12.48 4.90 -1.98
N LEU A 58 -13.38 4.11 -1.39
CA LEU A 58 -14.83 4.27 -1.55
C LEU A 58 -15.47 5.21 -0.51
N SER A 59 -14.73 5.65 0.50
CA SER A 59 -15.26 6.52 1.57
C SER A 59 -15.85 7.85 1.08
N GLY A 60 -15.32 8.40 -0.01
CA GLY A 60 -15.84 9.60 -0.66
C GLY A 60 -17.01 9.36 -1.63
N ARG A 61 -17.42 8.10 -1.82
CA ARG A 61 -18.46 7.67 -2.76
C ARG A 61 -19.39 6.61 -2.14
N PRO A 62 -19.96 6.86 -0.94
CA PRO A 62 -20.75 5.84 -0.23
C PRO A 62 -21.98 5.39 -1.03
N GLU A 63 -22.52 6.25 -1.89
CA GLU A 63 -23.70 5.99 -2.73
C GLU A 63 -23.44 4.99 -3.86
N SER A 64 -22.19 4.86 -4.27
CA SER A 64 -21.72 3.99 -5.35
C SER A 64 -21.07 2.70 -4.82
N CYS A 65 -21.14 2.44 -3.51
CA CYS A 65 -20.38 1.37 -2.85
C CYS A 65 -21.30 0.22 -2.42
N PHE A 66 -21.24 -0.90 -3.14
CA PHE A 66 -21.90 -2.15 -2.78
C PHE A 66 -20.87 -3.12 -2.23
N TRP A 67 -20.91 -3.40 -0.94
CA TRP A 67 -19.86 -4.15 -0.27
C TRP A 67 -20.32 -5.56 0.09
N TYR A 68 -19.46 -6.55 -0.09
CA TYR A 68 -19.64 -7.91 0.41
C TYR A 68 -18.31 -8.48 0.91
N THR A 69 -18.18 -8.64 2.22
CA THR A 69 -17.09 -9.41 2.86
C THR A 69 -17.45 -10.88 2.92
N VAL A 70 -16.72 -11.67 2.15
CA VAL A 70 -16.86 -13.12 2.07
C VAL A 70 -16.29 -13.77 3.32
N THR A 71 -16.89 -14.89 3.73
CA THR A 71 -16.43 -15.75 4.81
C THR A 71 -16.46 -17.22 4.38
N GLU A 72 -15.81 -18.10 5.15
CA GLU A 72 -15.85 -19.56 4.90
C GLU A 72 -17.28 -20.14 4.94
N ARG A 73 -18.23 -19.46 5.59
CA ARG A 73 -19.64 -19.88 5.66
C ARG A 73 -20.41 -19.67 4.36
N ASP A 74 -19.83 -18.91 3.43
CA ASP A 74 -20.45 -18.58 2.16
C ASP A 74 -20.02 -19.56 1.05
N ALA A 75 -19.64 -20.78 1.45
CA ALA A 75 -19.32 -21.89 0.55
C ALA A 75 -20.55 -22.40 -0.24
N ASP A 76 -21.76 -22.11 0.24
CA ASP A 76 -23.00 -22.37 -0.48
C ASP A 76 -23.20 -21.30 -1.58
N PRO A 77 -23.23 -21.67 -2.87
CA PRO A 77 -23.43 -20.73 -3.98
C PRO A 77 -24.73 -19.91 -3.88
N LEU A 78 -25.81 -20.49 -3.33
CA LEU A 78 -27.05 -19.75 -3.13
C LEU A 78 -26.84 -18.62 -2.11
N VAL A 79 -26.21 -18.93 -0.98
CA VAL A 79 -25.90 -17.93 0.06
C VAL A 79 -24.97 -16.86 -0.48
N PHE A 80 -23.94 -17.24 -1.24
CA PHE A 80 -23.01 -16.30 -1.89
C PHE A 80 -23.74 -15.34 -2.84
N PHE A 81 -24.61 -15.88 -3.71
CA PHE A 81 -25.37 -15.08 -4.66
C PHE A 81 -26.39 -14.16 -3.98
N LEU A 82 -27.08 -14.65 -2.94
CA LEU A 82 -27.98 -13.85 -2.12
C LEU A 82 -27.23 -12.66 -1.50
N HIS A 83 -26.01 -12.85 -0.96
CA HIS A 83 -25.23 -11.73 -0.42
C HIS A 83 -24.90 -10.67 -1.47
N ILE A 84 -24.62 -11.06 -2.72
CA ILE A 84 -24.43 -10.10 -3.82
C ILE A 84 -25.70 -9.30 -4.05
N ILE A 85 -26.86 -9.96 -4.19
CA ILE A 85 -28.15 -9.26 -4.38
C ILE A 85 -28.41 -8.30 -3.22
N TYR A 86 -28.28 -8.77 -1.98
CA TYR A 86 -28.55 -7.97 -0.79
C TYR A 86 -27.52 -6.84 -0.56
N ALA A 87 -26.32 -6.92 -1.13
CA ALA A 87 -25.36 -5.81 -1.15
C ALA A 87 -25.97 -4.59 -1.88
N PHE A 88 -26.59 -4.82 -3.04
CA PHE A 88 -27.30 -3.77 -3.79
C PHE A 88 -28.58 -3.30 -3.07
N ARG A 89 -29.33 -4.23 -2.50
CA ARG A 89 -30.61 -3.92 -1.82
C ARG A 89 -30.49 -3.04 -0.59
N GLN A 90 -29.31 -2.94 0.03
CA GLN A 90 -29.12 -1.98 1.12
C GLN A 90 -29.44 -0.55 0.69
N ARG A 91 -29.19 -0.22 -0.58
CA ARG A 91 -29.45 1.11 -1.11
C ARG A 91 -30.66 1.16 -2.03
N TYR A 92 -30.85 0.13 -2.84
CA TYR A 92 -31.93 0.04 -3.82
C TYR A 92 -32.82 -1.17 -3.50
N PRO A 93 -33.84 -1.01 -2.64
CA PRO A 93 -34.59 -2.14 -2.07
C PRO A 93 -35.30 -3.03 -3.08
N THR A 94 -35.47 -2.61 -4.33
CA THR A 94 -36.13 -3.39 -5.40
C THR A 94 -35.14 -4.18 -6.25
N ILE A 95 -33.84 -3.86 -6.23
CA ILE A 95 -32.84 -4.54 -7.09
C ILE A 95 -32.84 -6.04 -6.80
N GLY A 96 -33.00 -6.83 -7.86
CA GLY A 96 -33.00 -8.29 -7.79
C GLY A 96 -34.31 -8.94 -7.36
N ASP A 97 -35.45 -8.22 -7.26
CA ASP A 97 -36.74 -8.83 -6.90
C ASP A 97 -37.09 -10.05 -7.77
N LYS A 98 -36.99 -9.91 -9.10
CA LYS A 98 -37.22 -11.01 -10.05
C LYS A 98 -36.22 -12.15 -9.86
N ALA A 99 -34.95 -11.83 -9.58
CA ALA A 99 -33.91 -12.82 -9.33
C ALA A 99 -34.20 -13.62 -8.05
N LEU A 100 -34.60 -12.95 -6.97
CA LEU A 100 -35.01 -13.60 -5.71
C LEU A 100 -36.24 -14.49 -5.90
N SER A 101 -37.23 -14.05 -6.68
CA SER A 101 -38.39 -14.88 -7.00
C SER A 101 -38.01 -16.14 -7.80
N ALA A 102 -37.09 -16.02 -8.75
CA ALA A 102 -36.60 -17.19 -9.51
C ALA A 102 -35.89 -18.20 -8.59
N LEU A 103 -35.04 -17.72 -7.67
CA LEU A 103 -34.35 -18.58 -6.70
C LEU A 103 -35.28 -19.25 -5.68
N GLN A 104 -36.44 -18.63 -5.38
CA GLN A 104 -37.42 -19.20 -4.47
C GLN A 104 -38.19 -20.38 -5.11
N VAL A 105 -38.41 -20.34 -6.42
CA VAL A 105 -39.20 -21.34 -7.15
C VAL A 105 -38.39 -22.62 -7.42
N ASP A 106 -37.11 -22.48 -7.80
CA ASP A 106 -36.22 -23.60 -8.08
C ASP A 106 -35.37 -23.94 -6.84
N HIS A 107 -35.90 -24.79 -5.97
CA HIS A 107 -35.16 -25.37 -4.83
C HIS A 107 -34.07 -26.38 -5.27
N GLY A 108 -33.12 -26.00 -6.15
CA GLY A 108 -31.91 -26.81 -6.38
C GLY A 108 -31.15 -26.63 -7.71
N VAL A 109 -29.85 -26.34 -7.56
CA VAL A 109 -28.66 -26.70 -8.38
C VAL A 109 -28.53 -26.19 -9.83
N VAL A 110 -27.53 -25.30 -9.98
CA VAL A 110 -26.85 -24.78 -11.20
C VAL A 110 -27.70 -24.05 -12.24
N ALA A 111 -28.90 -24.52 -12.60
CA ALA A 111 -29.75 -23.83 -13.58
C ALA A 111 -30.36 -22.53 -13.02
N ALA A 112 -30.69 -22.52 -11.73
CA ALA A 112 -31.39 -21.42 -11.08
C ALA A 112 -30.57 -20.11 -11.01
N TRP A 113 -29.25 -20.20 -10.83
CA TRP A 113 -28.43 -19.00 -10.69
C TRP A 113 -28.09 -18.33 -12.02
N HIS A 114 -28.06 -19.07 -13.14
CA HIS A 114 -27.89 -18.45 -14.47
C HIS A 114 -29.10 -17.58 -14.80
N GLN A 115 -30.32 -18.13 -14.65
CA GLN A 115 -31.55 -17.36 -14.87
C GLN A 115 -31.67 -16.18 -13.89
N ALA A 116 -31.40 -16.42 -12.60
CA ALA A 116 -31.42 -15.36 -11.60
C ALA A 116 -30.31 -14.32 -11.85
N GLY A 117 -29.17 -14.75 -12.40
CA GLY A 117 -28.05 -13.93 -12.85
C GLY A 117 -28.44 -13.00 -13.98
N ASP A 118 -29.06 -13.52 -15.05
CA ASP A 118 -29.61 -12.72 -16.16
C ASP A 118 -30.61 -11.68 -15.63
N LEU A 119 -31.52 -12.10 -14.74
CA LEU A 119 -32.52 -11.21 -14.14
C LEU A 119 -31.89 -10.12 -13.27
N LEU A 120 -30.84 -10.46 -12.51
CA LEU A 120 -30.09 -9.49 -11.71
C LEU A 120 -29.36 -8.51 -12.62
N VAL A 121 -28.57 -9.01 -13.58
CA VAL A 121 -27.80 -8.20 -14.52
C VAL A 121 -28.69 -7.21 -15.26
N ASN A 122 -29.81 -7.66 -15.84
CA ASN A 122 -30.77 -6.79 -16.52
C ASN A 122 -31.31 -5.68 -15.59
N HIS A 123 -31.59 -6.00 -14.34
CA HIS A 123 -32.02 -5.00 -13.37
C HIS A 123 -30.89 -4.02 -13.01
N LEU A 124 -29.63 -4.48 -12.92
CA LEU A 124 -28.48 -3.60 -12.68
C LEU A 124 -28.27 -2.61 -13.84
N PHE A 125 -28.51 -3.03 -15.10
CA PHE A 125 -28.49 -2.12 -16.27
C PHE A 125 -29.53 -0.99 -16.16
N GLU A 126 -30.70 -1.26 -15.60
CA GLU A 126 -31.80 -0.29 -15.48
C GLU A 126 -31.71 0.55 -14.19
N GLY A 127 -31.14 -0.01 -13.13
CA GLY A 127 -31.33 0.48 -11.76
C GLY A 127 -30.12 1.18 -11.11
N LEU A 128 -28.92 1.14 -11.71
CA LEU A 128 -27.73 1.75 -11.10
C LEU A 128 -27.43 3.15 -11.66
N PRO A 129 -27.36 4.20 -10.80
CA PRO A 129 -26.98 5.53 -11.24
C PRO A 129 -25.45 5.70 -11.30
N GLY A 130 -24.94 6.22 -12.42
CA GLY A 130 -23.54 6.60 -12.58
C GLY A 130 -22.56 5.45 -12.32
N GLU A 131 -21.30 5.80 -12.04
CA GLU A 131 -20.24 4.82 -11.76
C GLU A 131 -20.44 4.19 -10.37
N SER A 132 -20.44 2.86 -10.33
CA SER A 132 -20.74 2.02 -9.17
C SER A 132 -19.68 0.95 -8.97
N PHE A 133 -19.49 0.50 -7.72
CA PHE A 133 -18.49 -0.49 -7.36
C PHE A 133 -19.12 -1.63 -6.54
N LEU A 134 -18.93 -2.86 -7.01
CA LEU A 134 -19.18 -4.07 -6.23
C LEU A 134 -17.86 -4.55 -5.63
N VAL A 135 -17.74 -4.52 -4.30
CA VAL A 135 -16.58 -5.03 -3.58
C VAL A 135 -16.82 -6.45 -3.13
N LEU A 136 -15.99 -7.37 -3.61
CA LEU A 136 -15.88 -8.75 -3.12
C LEU A 136 -14.62 -8.86 -2.27
N ASP A 137 -14.76 -8.64 -0.96
CA ASP A 137 -13.64 -8.66 -0.03
C ASP A 137 -13.39 -10.07 0.53
N ASP A 138 -12.12 -10.42 0.68
CA ASP A 138 -11.65 -11.73 1.14
C ASP A 138 -12.06 -12.94 0.26
N TYR A 139 -12.08 -12.76 -1.07
CA TYR A 139 -12.50 -13.78 -2.05
C TYR A 139 -11.72 -15.10 -1.98
N HIS A 140 -10.45 -15.08 -1.53
CA HIS A 140 -9.65 -16.28 -1.28
C HIS A 140 -10.34 -17.36 -0.40
N LEU A 141 -11.33 -16.98 0.42
CA LEU A 141 -12.07 -17.93 1.26
C LEU A 141 -13.02 -18.84 0.46
N VAL A 142 -13.41 -18.44 -0.75
CA VAL A 142 -14.32 -19.22 -1.63
C VAL A 142 -13.70 -19.54 -2.99
N GLU A 143 -12.48 -19.07 -3.27
CA GLU A 143 -11.83 -19.24 -4.58
C GLU A 143 -11.57 -20.69 -4.99
N HIS A 144 -11.61 -21.63 -4.05
CA HIS A 144 -11.44 -23.06 -4.30
C HIS A 144 -12.72 -23.73 -4.82
N LEU A 145 -13.86 -23.02 -4.81
CA LEU A 145 -15.17 -23.56 -5.18
C LEU A 145 -15.49 -23.23 -6.66
N PRO A 146 -15.55 -24.23 -7.56
CA PRO A 146 -15.73 -23.99 -9.00
C PRO A 146 -17.03 -23.28 -9.36
N GLU A 147 -18.12 -23.57 -8.64
CA GLU A 147 -19.44 -22.98 -8.91
C GLU A 147 -19.47 -21.48 -8.57
N ILE A 148 -18.87 -21.07 -7.46
CA ILE A 148 -18.74 -19.65 -7.08
C ILE A 148 -17.84 -18.90 -8.07
N ASN A 149 -16.74 -19.53 -8.52
CA ASN A 149 -15.89 -18.95 -9.56
C ASN A 149 -16.65 -18.78 -10.89
N ALA A 150 -17.39 -19.81 -11.34
CA ALA A 150 -18.18 -19.74 -12.56
C ALA A 150 -19.26 -18.65 -12.48
N MET A 151 -19.91 -18.51 -11.33
CA MET A 151 -20.88 -17.46 -11.06
C MET A 151 -20.26 -16.07 -11.07
N THR A 152 -19.12 -15.91 -10.41
CA THR A 152 -18.38 -14.63 -10.37
C THR A 152 -17.91 -14.24 -11.77
N GLU A 153 -17.38 -15.18 -12.55
CA GLU A 153 -16.99 -14.97 -13.95
C GLU A 153 -18.16 -14.54 -14.82
N TYR A 154 -19.28 -15.25 -14.71
CA TYR A 154 -20.50 -14.95 -15.47
C TYR A 154 -21.04 -13.56 -15.13
N LEU A 155 -21.06 -13.19 -13.85
CA LEU A 155 -21.46 -11.85 -13.44
C LEU A 155 -20.53 -10.81 -14.07
N ILE A 156 -19.21 -10.91 -13.86
CA ILE A 156 -18.21 -9.97 -14.38
C ILE A 156 -18.34 -9.77 -15.90
N ASP A 157 -18.54 -10.84 -16.67
CA ASP A 157 -18.72 -10.77 -18.12
C ASP A 157 -20.02 -10.05 -18.54
N GLY A 158 -21.05 -10.11 -17.71
CA GLY A 158 -22.38 -9.57 -17.98
C GLY A 158 -22.67 -8.20 -17.36
N LEU A 159 -21.82 -7.69 -16.45
CA LEU A 159 -22.10 -6.43 -15.74
C LEU A 159 -22.22 -5.23 -16.69
N PRO A 160 -23.05 -4.22 -16.34
CA PRO A 160 -23.10 -2.97 -17.08
C PRO A 160 -21.77 -2.22 -16.99
N ARG A 161 -21.46 -1.40 -18.00
CA ARG A 161 -20.16 -0.70 -18.11
C ARG A 161 -19.84 0.23 -16.94
N ASN A 162 -20.87 0.73 -16.27
CA ASN A 162 -20.78 1.62 -15.12
C ASN A 162 -20.73 0.88 -13.77
N LEU A 163 -20.58 -0.45 -13.77
CA LEU A 163 -20.39 -1.25 -12.56
C LEU A 163 -19.04 -1.96 -12.61
N HIS A 164 -18.17 -1.59 -11.68
CA HIS A 164 -16.81 -2.13 -11.56
C HIS A 164 -16.72 -3.08 -10.38
N VAL A 165 -16.08 -4.23 -10.57
CA VAL A 165 -15.84 -5.20 -9.49
C VAL A 165 -14.47 -4.96 -8.86
N LEU A 166 -14.41 -4.71 -7.56
CA LEU A 166 -13.18 -4.69 -6.79
C LEU A 166 -13.07 -6.00 -6.00
N LEU A 167 -12.21 -6.91 -6.45
CA LEU A 167 -12.01 -8.22 -5.85
C LEU A 167 -10.73 -8.22 -5.00
N SER A 168 -10.86 -8.41 -3.69
CA SER A 168 -9.73 -8.50 -2.76
C SER A 168 -9.44 -9.96 -2.42
N THR A 169 -8.17 -10.37 -2.56
CA THR A 169 -7.74 -11.75 -2.34
C THR A 169 -6.30 -11.83 -1.83
N ARG A 170 -5.93 -12.97 -1.23
CA ARG A 170 -4.55 -13.24 -0.78
C ARG A 170 -3.68 -13.85 -1.86
N HIS A 171 -4.28 -14.60 -2.77
CA HIS A 171 -3.60 -15.34 -3.81
C HIS A 171 -4.20 -14.97 -5.15
N ARG A 172 -3.55 -15.37 -6.24
CA ARG A 172 -4.11 -15.13 -7.56
C ARG A 172 -5.42 -15.94 -7.68
N PRO A 173 -6.56 -15.30 -7.98
CA PRO A 173 -7.83 -15.99 -7.93
C PRO A 173 -7.91 -17.02 -9.06
N GLY A 174 -8.51 -18.18 -8.77
CA GLY A 174 -8.65 -19.31 -9.70
C GLY A 174 -9.67 -19.10 -10.84
N LEU A 175 -9.97 -17.85 -11.22
CA LEU A 175 -10.93 -17.51 -12.26
C LEU A 175 -10.33 -17.82 -13.64
N LYS A 176 -10.99 -18.68 -14.43
CA LYS A 176 -10.58 -19.08 -15.78
C LYS A 176 -10.60 -17.88 -16.73
N GLY A 177 -11.51 -16.93 -16.51
CA GLY A 177 -11.61 -15.66 -17.23
C GLY A 177 -10.37 -14.75 -17.17
N MET A 178 -9.46 -14.93 -16.21
CA MET A 178 -8.31 -14.03 -16.03
C MET A 178 -7.45 -13.86 -17.29
N THR A 179 -7.23 -14.95 -18.03
CA THR A 179 -6.38 -14.92 -19.23
C THR A 179 -7.01 -14.06 -20.34
N ARG A 180 -8.32 -14.18 -20.57
CA ARG A 180 -9.02 -13.39 -21.58
C ARG A 180 -9.16 -11.93 -21.17
N TRP A 181 -9.48 -11.64 -19.90
CA TRP A 181 -9.65 -10.26 -19.43
C TRP A 181 -8.32 -9.50 -19.51
N ARG A 182 -7.19 -10.15 -19.20
CA ARG A 182 -5.87 -9.56 -19.42
C ARG A 182 -5.60 -9.25 -20.89
N ALA A 183 -5.88 -10.19 -21.78
CA ALA A 183 -5.68 -10.00 -23.23
C ALA A 183 -6.52 -8.83 -23.79
N ARG A 184 -7.73 -8.64 -23.25
CA ARG A 184 -8.65 -7.56 -23.63
C ARG A 184 -8.42 -6.24 -22.89
N ARG A 185 -7.51 -6.21 -21.91
CA ARG A 185 -7.32 -5.08 -20.98
C ARG A 185 -8.59 -4.74 -20.19
N GLU A 186 -9.35 -5.75 -19.80
CA GLU A 186 -10.57 -5.67 -18.99
C GLU A 186 -10.30 -5.95 -17.50
N VAL A 187 -9.04 -6.18 -17.11
CA VAL A 187 -8.67 -6.36 -15.71
C VAL A 187 -7.48 -5.50 -15.31
N LEU A 188 -7.64 -4.81 -14.18
CA LEU A 188 -6.57 -4.14 -13.46
C LEU A 188 -6.09 -5.00 -12.30
N GLU A 189 -4.78 -5.20 -12.16
CA GLU A 189 -4.21 -6.01 -11.07
C GLU A 189 -3.30 -5.17 -10.18
N ILE A 190 -3.69 -5.01 -8.92
CA ILE A 190 -2.92 -4.34 -7.88
C ILE A 190 -2.35 -5.42 -6.97
N THR A 191 -1.09 -5.77 -7.20
CA THR A 191 -0.39 -6.84 -6.48
C THR A 191 0.53 -6.30 -5.38
N GLU A 192 1.06 -7.18 -4.52
CA GLU A 192 2.12 -6.83 -3.56
C GLU A 192 3.29 -6.10 -4.22
N MET A 193 3.64 -6.48 -5.45
CA MET A 193 4.72 -5.84 -6.20
C MET A 193 4.46 -4.35 -6.45
N ALA A 194 3.20 -3.95 -6.63
CA ALA A 194 2.81 -2.55 -6.77
C ALA A 194 3.03 -1.74 -5.48
N CYS A 195 3.09 -2.39 -4.32
CA CYS A 195 3.29 -1.75 -3.01
C CYS A 195 4.77 -1.47 -2.70
N VAL A 196 5.71 -2.04 -3.47
CA VAL A 196 7.16 -1.99 -3.19
C VAL A 196 7.96 -1.29 -4.29
N LEU A 197 7.31 -0.75 -5.32
CA LEU A 197 7.95 -0.07 -6.45
C LEU A 197 8.76 1.14 -5.99
N GLY A 198 10.00 1.26 -6.48
CA GLY A 198 10.97 2.29 -6.07
C GLY A 198 11.36 2.18 -4.59
N SER A 199 11.55 0.95 -4.12
CA SER A 199 12.31 0.61 -2.91
C SER A 199 13.31 -0.52 -3.24
N GLY A 200 14.23 -0.82 -2.32
CA GLY A 200 15.15 -1.96 -2.47
C GLY A 200 16.49 -1.63 -3.14
N GLY A 201 17.20 -2.67 -3.59
CA GLY A 201 18.57 -2.56 -4.11
C GLY A 201 18.67 -1.68 -5.35
N GLY A 202 17.66 -1.74 -6.22
CA GLY A 202 17.60 -0.99 -7.49
C GLY A 202 17.41 0.52 -7.35
N THR A 203 17.25 1.05 -6.13
CA THR A 203 17.05 2.48 -5.89
C THR A 203 18.33 3.21 -5.46
N ALA A 204 19.44 2.50 -5.29
CA ALA A 204 20.70 3.15 -4.94
C ALA A 204 21.35 3.78 -6.17
N ASN A 205 22.04 4.90 -5.97
CA ASN A 205 22.84 5.53 -7.02
C ASN A 205 24.04 4.62 -7.36
N PRO A 206 24.16 4.15 -8.62
CA PRO A 206 25.22 3.21 -9.01
C PRO A 206 26.63 3.81 -8.89
N ASP A 207 26.80 5.12 -9.09
CA ASP A 207 28.11 5.77 -8.91
C ASP A 207 28.52 5.81 -7.46
N PHE A 208 27.60 6.11 -6.55
CA PHE A 208 27.87 6.07 -5.12
C PHE A 208 28.27 4.65 -4.67
N VAL A 209 27.55 3.63 -5.14
CA VAL A 209 27.88 2.22 -4.87
C VAL A 209 29.26 1.87 -5.42
N ARG A 210 29.60 2.32 -6.63
CA ARG A 210 30.92 2.11 -7.23
C ARG A 210 32.02 2.78 -6.40
N PHE A 211 31.81 4.03 -5.97
CA PHE A 211 32.79 4.77 -5.17
C PHE A 211 33.01 4.18 -3.78
N LEU A 212 31.97 3.62 -3.15
CA LEU A 212 32.13 2.81 -1.94
C LEU A 212 32.99 1.58 -2.22
N ALA A 213 32.71 0.84 -3.29
CA ALA A 213 33.43 -0.38 -3.65
C ALA A 213 34.91 -0.14 -3.96
N THR A 214 35.25 1.01 -4.57
CA THR A 214 36.63 1.37 -4.91
C THR A 214 37.37 2.09 -3.79
N GLY A 215 36.72 2.38 -2.66
CA GLY A 215 37.37 3.10 -1.56
C GLY A 215 37.66 4.58 -1.87
N GLU A 216 36.83 5.24 -2.67
CA GLU A 216 37.04 6.64 -3.09
C GLU A 216 36.90 7.62 -1.90
N ARG A 217 37.89 8.49 -1.70
CA ARG A 217 38.00 9.40 -0.54
C ARG A 217 37.95 10.87 -0.93
N GLY A 218 38.06 11.19 -2.21
CA GLY A 218 38.03 12.55 -2.74
C GLY A 218 36.66 13.21 -2.67
N SER A 219 36.60 14.45 -3.15
CA SER A 219 35.39 15.28 -3.19
C SER A 219 35.09 15.87 -4.57
N ASP A 220 35.80 15.41 -5.60
CA ASP A 220 35.71 15.98 -6.96
C ASP A 220 34.40 15.65 -7.65
N ASN A 221 33.74 14.56 -7.24
CA ASN A 221 32.41 14.16 -7.72
C ASN A 221 31.38 14.33 -6.59
N PRO A 222 30.17 14.84 -6.87
CA PRO A 222 29.11 14.96 -5.87
C PRO A 222 28.65 13.61 -5.29
N ASN A 223 28.86 12.51 -6.02
CA ASN A 223 28.54 11.16 -5.58
C ASN A 223 29.68 10.48 -4.81
N CYS A 224 30.82 11.15 -4.57
CA CYS A 224 31.85 10.60 -3.69
C CYS A 224 31.34 10.52 -2.24
N PRO A 225 31.76 9.52 -1.44
CA PRO A 225 31.33 9.37 -0.04
C PRO A 225 31.46 10.64 0.80
N ARG A 226 32.59 11.36 0.68
CA ARG A 226 32.81 12.63 1.38
C ARG A 226 31.85 13.74 0.94
N SER A 227 31.58 13.84 -0.36
CA SER A 227 30.65 14.82 -0.91
C SER A 227 29.22 14.54 -0.43
N VAL A 228 28.78 13.27 -0.47
CA VAL A 228 27.46 12.85 0.01
C VAL A 228 27.31 13.08 1.52
N LEU A 229 28.34 12.77 2.32
CA LEU A 229 28.36 13.05 3.76
C LEU A 229 28.10 14.54 4.03
N ASN A 230 28.89 15.41 3.42
CA ASN A 230 28.82 16.84 3.68
C ASN A 230 27.60 17.53 3.07
N ALA A 231 26.99 16.96 2.02
CA ALA A 231 25.82 17.52 1.37
C ALA A 231 24.49 17.06 2.00
N PHE A 232 24.41 15.81 2.47
CA PHE A 232 23.13 15.20 2.86
C PHE A 232 23.07 14.70 4.30
N TYR A 233 24.19 14.20 4.85
CA TYR A 233 24.20 13.75 6.26
C TYR A 233 24.33 14.92 7.23
N PHE A 234 24.91 16.03 6.77
CA PHE A 234 24.97 17.31 7.47
C PHE A 234 24.20 18.38 6.70
N LYS A 235 23.79 19.45 7.39
CA LYS A 235 23.28 20.66 6.74
C LYS A 235 24.44 21.54 6.25
N PRO A 236 24.57 21.83 4.94
CA PRO A 236 25.54 22.80 4.46
C PRO A 236 25.33 24.19 5.09
N PRO A 237 26.40 24.94 5.41
CA PRO A 237 27.81 24.67 5.13
C PRO A 237 28.56 23.96 6.27
N PHE A 238 27.87 23.25 7.19
CA PHE A 238 28.53 22.56 8.29
C PHE A 238 29.61 21.59 7.78
N ARG A 239 30.74 21.56 8.48
CA ARG A 239 31.82 20.58 8.28
C ARG A 239 32.28 20.08 9.63
N ALA A 240 32.45 18.76 9.74
CA ALA A 240 33.12 18.18 10.89
C ALA A 240 34.61 18.59 10.89
N ALA A 241 35.25 18.54 12.06
CA ALA A 241 36.71 18.69 12.15
C ALA A 241 37.39 17.71 11.19
N PRO A 242 38.47 18.10 10.48
CA PRO A 242 39.08 17.27 9.42
C PRO A 242 39.35 15.83 9.86
N GLU A 243 39.91 15.63 11.06
CA GLU A 243 40.22 14.31 11.60
C GLU A 243 38.96 13.47 11.86
N ARG A 244 37.86 14.11 12.29
CA ARG A 244 36.56 13.44 12.49
C ARG A 244 35.88 13.14 11.17
N GLU A 245 35.98 14.03 10.19
CA GLU A 245 35.49 13.78 8.83
C GLU A 245 36.18 12.55 8.23
N GLU A 246 37.49 12.39 8.43
CA GLU A 246 38.22 11.18 8.00
C GLU A 246 37.71 9.89 8.64
N VAL A 247 37.37 9.93 9.93
CA VAL A 247 36.75 8.77 10.60
C VAL A 247 35.40 8.44 9.97
N PHE A 248 34.55 9.44 9.70
CA PHE A 248 33.25 9.23 9.10
C PHE A 248 33.34 8.67 7.67
N VAL A 249 34.23 9.22 6.84
CA VAL A 249 34.49 8.69 5.49
C VAL A 249 35.02 7.26 5.55
N SER A 250 35.92 6.96 6.47
CA SER A 250 36.44 5.60 6.65
C SER A 250 35.35 4.62 7.11
N ALA A 251 34.42 5.06 7.97
CA ALA A 251 33.26 4.29 8.36
C ALA A 251 32.33 4.02 7.17
N MET A 252 32.04 5.02 6.32
CA MET A 252 31.24 4.82 5.10
C MET A 252 31.88 3.80 4.17
N LEU A 253 33.20 3.90 3.95
CA LEU A 253 33.97 2.98 3.09
C LEU A 253 34.13 1.57 3.66
N SER A 254 33.77 1.34 4.92
CA SER A 254 33.70 -0.02 5.48
C SER A 254 32.48 -0.81 4.97
N THR A 255 31.55 -0.15 4.26
CA THR A 255 30.36 -0.77 3.70
C THR A 255 30.71 -1.78 2.62
N ARG A 256 30.38 -3.06 2.85
CA ARG A 256 30.46 -4.07 1.78
C ARG A 256 29.38 -3.83 0.75
N THR A 257 29.76 -3.89 -0.54
CA THR A 257 28.84 -3.69 -1.65
C THR A 257 28.60 -4.97 -2.45
N GLY A 258 27.42 -5.10 -3.05
CA GLY A 258 27.05 -6.22 -3.93
C GLY A 258 25.65 -6.74 -3.66
N GLU A 259 25.23 -7.77 -4.39
CA GLU A 259 23.87 -8.34 -4.30
C GLU A 259 23.51 -8.87 -2.91
N GLY A 260 24.49 -9.44 -2.20
CA GLY A 260 24.32 -9.93 -0.82
C GLY A 260 24.50 -8.85 0.25
N PHE A 261 24.91 -7.64 -0.13
CA PHE A 261 25.25 -6.55 0.78
C PHE A 261 24.51 -5.26 0.36
N TYR A 262 25.13 -4.09 0.51
CA TYR A 262 24.55 -2.85 0.02
C TYR A 262 24.77 -2.70 -1.51
N PRO A 263 23.78 -2.26 -2.30
CA PRO A 263 22.39 -2.02 -1.91
C PRO A 263 21.54 -3.31 -1.90
N GLY A 264 21.97 -4.33 -2.65
CA GLY A 264 21.25 -5.58 -2.88
C GLY A 264 20.95 -5.82 -4.36
N ASP A 265 20.33 -6.96 -4.67
CA ASP A 265 19.85 -7.26 -6.03
C ASP A 265 18.58 -6.47 -6.38
N MET A 266 18.08 -6.62 -7.61
CA MET A 266 16.82 -6.00 -8.05
C MET A 266 16.10 -6.88 -9.06
N VAL A 267 14.81 -6.64 -9.23
CA VAL A 267 14.01 -7.21 -10.32
C VAL A 267 13.51 -6.08 -11.24
N PRO A 268 13.55 -6.26 -12.58
CA PRO A 268 12.92 -5.33 -13.49
C PRO A 268 11.41 -5.25 -13.23
N SER A 269 10.85 -4.07 -13.44
CA SER A 269 9.42 -3.81 -13.33
C SER A 269 8.92 -3.08 -14.58
N PRO A 270 7.75 -3.45 -15.13
CA PRO A 270 7.11 -2.69 -16.21
C PRO A 270 6.54 -1.34 -15.73
N ASN A 271 6.52 -1.10 -14.41
CA ASN A 271 6.04 0.14 -13.81
C ASN A 271 7.21 1.02 -13.40
N TRP A 272 7.06 2.33 -13.56
CA TRP A 272 8.03 3.31 -13.08
C TRP A 272 8.34 3.11 -11.57
N PRO A 273 9.61 3.20 -11.11
CA PRO A 273 10.83 3.63 -11.83
C PRO A 273 11.54 2.52 -12.63
N GLY A 274 10.84 1.43 -12.98
CA GLY A 274 11.38 0.34 -13.78
C GLY A 274 12.04 -0.78 -12.95
N VAL A 275 12.05 -0.64 -11.63
CA VAL A 275 12.71 -1.56 -10.70
C VAL A 275 11.85 -1.85 -9.46
N ALA A 276 12.05 -3.04 -8.89
CA ALA A 276 11.49 -3.46 -7.61
C ALA A 276 12.54 -4.20 -6.77
N PRO A 277 12.32 -4.35 -5.45
CA PRO A 277 13.22 -5.09 -4.57
C PRO A 277 13.44 -6.53 -5.03
N GLY A 278 14.71 -6.95 -5.08
CA GLY A 278 15.11 -8.32 -5.31
C GLY A 278 14.93 -9.20 -4.07
N THR A 279 15.79 -10.20 -3.89
CA THR A 279 15.70 -11.19 -2.79
C THR A 279 16.86 -11.12 -1.79
N LYS A 280 17.92 -10.37 -2.10
CA LYS A 280 19.17 -10.33 -1.33
C LYS A 280 19.61 -8.88 -1.07
N GLY A 281 20.35 -8.68 0.01
CA GLY A 281 20.97 -7.39 0.33
C GLY A 281 20.14 -6.46 1.20
N ILE A 282 20.80 -5.41 1.68
CA ILE A 282 20.35 -4.62 2.83
C ILE A 282 19.13 -3.77 2.51
N ASN A 283 19.10 -3.07 1.37
CA ASN A 283 17.94 -2.23 1.03
C ASN A 283 16.72 -3.09 0.74
N ASN A 284 16.90 -4.29 0.16
CA ASN A 284 15.80 -5.23 -0.06
C ASN A 284 15.22 -5.71 1.26
N ALA A 285 16.06 -6.10 2.23
CA ALA A 285 15.60 -6.52 3.55
C ALA A 285 14.76 -5.46 4.27
N MET A 286 15.04 -4.17 4.04
CA MET A 286 14.27 -3.06 4.61
C MET A 286 13.03 -2.67 3.79
N SER A 287 12.87 -3.19 2.57
CA SER A 287 11.72 -2.87 1.73
C SER A 287 10.42 -3.41 2.34
N PRO A 288 9.24 -2.81 2.03
CA PRO A 288 7.96 -3.29 2.53
C PRO A 288 7.61 -4.73 2.11
N ARG A 289 8.36 -5.31 1.17
CA ARG A 289 8.27 -6.73 0.79
C ARG A 289 8.66 -7.66 1.94
N TYR A 290 9.66 -7.27 2.73
CA TYR A 290 10.29 -8.12 3.75
C TYR A 290 10.18 -7.53 5.15
N CYS A 291 10.07 -6.20 5.27
CA CYS A 291 9.97 -5.51 6.55
C CYS A 291 8.64 -4.77 6.68
N ASN A 292 7.83 -5.17 7.67
CA ASN A 292 6.57 -4.52 7.99
C ASN A 292 6.57 -4.06 9.46
N LEU A 293 6.72 -2.75 9.65
CA LEU A 293 6.80 -2.13 10.98
C LEU A 293 5.44 -1.66 11.53
N ASN A 294 4.32 -1.96 10.85
CA ASN A 294 2.99 -1.54 11.32
C ASN A 294 2.62 -2.12 12.70
N GLY A 295 3.27 -3.21 13.11
CA GLY A 295 3.11 -3.81 14.43
C GLY A 295 3.68 -2.96 15.58
N PHE A 296 4.54 -1.97 15.28
CA PHE A 296 5.17 -1.11 16.29
C PHE A 296 4.14 -0.44 17.21
N ALA A 297 3.03 0.06 16.63
CA ALA A 297 1.96 0.69 17.39
C ALA A 297 1.32 -0.22 18.45
N LYS A 298 1.51 -1.54 18.38
CA LYS A 298 0.89 -2.55 19.25
C LYS A 298 1.86 -3.31 20.15
N ILE A 299 3.16 -2.99 20.13
CA ILE A 299 4.15 -3.68 20.96
C ILE A 299 3.79 -3.61 22.45
N GLN A 300 4.19 -4.65 23.19
CA GLN A 300 4.07 -4.75 24.64
C GLN A 300 5.41 -5.26 25.20
N PRO A 301 5.96 -4.66 26.27
CA PRO A 301 5.47 -3.45 26.94
C PRO A 301 5.53 -2.21 26.02
N LYS A 302 4.92 -1.11 26.46
CA LYS A 302 4.94 0.19 25.77
C LYS A 302 6.09 1.07 26.29
N PRO A 303 7.31 1.02 25.73
CA PRO A 303 8.37 1.95 26.13
C PRO A 303 7.99 3.39 25.75
N ASP A 304 8.37 4.36 26.57
CA ASP A 304 8.29 5.76 26.16
C ASP A 304 9.26 5.97 24.97
N VAL A 305 8.83 6.73 23.96
CA VAL A 305 9.58 6.92 22.70
C VAL A 305 10.01 8.37 22.55
N LEU A 306 11.32 8.60 22.43
CA LEU A 306 11.87 9.89 22.02
C LEU A 306 12.33 9.82 20.57
N TRP A 307 11.83 10.71 19.72
CA TRP A 307 12.32 10.87 18.36
C TRP A 307 13.02 12.22 18.19
N ILE A 308 14.36 12.20 18.19
CA ILE A 308 15.18 13.37 17.89
C ILE A 308 15.53 13.38 16.40
N ARG A 309 15.32 14.50 15.70
CA ARG A 309 15.70 14.67 14.29
C ARG A 309 16.17 16.09 14.00
N GLY A 310 16.90 16.28 12.90
CA GLY A 310 17.18 17.63 12.40
C GLY A 310 15.97 18.26 11.72
N GLY A 311 15.90 19.59 11.79
CA GLY A 311 14.88 20.40 11.13
C GLY A 311 15.05 20.48 9.61
N ASP A 312 16.28 20.35 9.11
CA ASP A 312 16.67 20.51 7.71
C ASP A 312 17.20 19.20 7.09
N ASP A 313 16.78 18.05 7.63
CA ASP A 313 17.12 16.73 7.11
C ASP A 313 16.64 16.57 5.65
N GLN A 314 17.53 16.15 4.74
CA GLN A 314 17.21 15.88 3.33
C GLN A 314 17.10 14.39 3.01
N ILE A 315 17.49 13.51 3.93
CA ILE A 315 17.42 12.06 3.82
C ILE A 315 16.05 11.58 4.31
N VAL A 316 15.66 11.96 5.52
CA VAL A 316 14.35 11.62 6.12
C VAL A 316 13.48 12.87 6.15
N SER A 317 12.76 13.09 5.05
CA SER A 317 11.93 14.29 4.84
C SER A 317 10.74 14.00 3.94
N ASP A 318 9.69 14.82 4.05
CA ASP A 318 8.56 14.78 3.14
C ASP A 318 8.93 15.23 1.71
N THR A 319 10.09 15.86 1.56
CA THR A 319 10.72 16.27 0.29
C THR A 319 12.12 15.65 0.17
N SER A 320 12.26 14.36 0.53
CA SER A 320 13.55 13.66 0.56
C SER A 320 14.19 13.59 -0.82
N LEU A 321 15.48 13.97 -0.91
CA LEU A 321 16.29 13.79 -2.11
C LEU A 321 16.73 12.33 -2.34
N PHE A 322 16.21 11.41 -1.53
CA PHE A 322 16.42 9.97 -1.63
C PHE A 322 15.12 9.22 -1.98
N ASP A 323 14.00 9.93 -2.18
CA ASP A 323 12.77 9.36 -2.72
C ASP A 323 12.67 9.58 -4.23
N PHE A 324 12.43 8.48 -4.96
CA PHE A 324 12.23 8.52 -6.40
C PHE A 324 11.07 9.44 -6.79
N GLY A 325 9.97 9.45 -6.04
CA GLY A 325 8.81 10.30 -6.37
C GLY A 325 9.18 11.78 -6.34
N PHE A 326 9.90 12.21 -5.32
CA PHE A 326 10.39 13.59 -5.22
C PHE A 326 11.47 13.91 -6.27
N LEU A 327 12.45 13.02 -6.47
CA LEU A 327 13.46 13.23 -7.51
C LEU A 327 12.85 13.29 -8.92
N GLY A 328 11.83 12.48 -9.19
CA GLY A 328 11.05 12.52 -10.42
C GLY A 328 10.32 13.86 -10.59
N GLN A 329 9.72 14.38 -9.52
CA GLN A 329 9.09 15.71 -9.50
C GLN A 329 10.07 16.84 -9.82
N LEU A 330 11.32 16.73 -9.36
CA LEU A 330 12.39 17.68 -9.68
C LEU A 330 12.99 17.48 -11.09
N GLY A 331 12.54 16.46 -11.85
CA GLY A 331 13.08 16.12 -13.16
C GLY A 331 14.43 15.39 -13.12
N ALA A 332 14.89 14.97 -11.95
CA ALA A 332 16.16 14.26 -11.78
C ALA A 332 16.09 12.78 -12.18
N VAL A 333 14.89 12.17 -12.13
CA VAL A 333 14.65 10.81 -12.65
C VAL A 333 13.77 10.87 -13.90
N PRO A 334 14.27 10.45 -15.08
CA PRO A 334 13.51 10.50 -16.32
C PRO A 334 12.22 9.69 -16.30
N GLY A 335 11.24 10.14 -17.10
CA GLY A 335 9.98 9.42 -17.32
C GLY A 335 9.07 9.36 -16.09
N TRP A 336 9.27 10.25 -15.11
CA TRP A 336 8.40 10.32 -13.94
C TRP A 336 6.95 10.56 -14.38
N PRO A 337 6.01 9.70 -13.98
CA PRO A 337 4.66 9.69 -14.53
C PRO A 337 3.74 10.75 -13.87
N GLY A 338 4.29 11.67 -13.09
CA GLY A 338 3.56 12.73 -12.41
C GLY A 338 3.12 12.38 -10.99
N MET A 339 2.71 13.42 -10.25
CA MET A 339 2.23 13.34 -8.85
C MET A 339 1.08 12.37 -8.67
N GLU A 340 0.27 12.21 -9.71
CA GLU A 340 -0.89 11.33 -9.67
C GLU A 340 -0.44 9.86 -9.66
N ILE A 341 0.46 9.47 -10.57
CA ILE A 341 0.88 8.07 -10.74
C ILE A 341 1.92 7.64 -9.69
N TYR A 342 2.90 8.49 -9.38
CA TYR A 342 3.96 8.17 -8.43
C TYR A 342 4.28 9.38 -7.55
N PRO A 343 3.43 9.70 -6.56
CA PRO A 343 3.68 10.82 -5.65
C PRO A 343 4.92 10.59 -4.76
N PRO A 344 5.58 11.68 -4.33
CA PRO A 344 6.61 11.67 -3.30
C PRO A 344 6.18 10.98 -2.00
N GLN A 345 7.12 10.41 -1.26
CA GLN A 345 6.84 9.84 0.07
C GLN A 345 6.93 10.90 1.18
N PRO A 346 5.83 11.17 1.92
CA PRO A 346 5.87 12.04 3.09
C PRO A 346 6.45 11.30 4.31
N MET A 347 7.77 11.12 4.37
CA MET A 347 8.44 10.28 5.38
C MET A 347 8.20 10.76 6.83
N VAL A 348 8.30 12.07 7.09
CA VAL A 348 8.07 12.64 8.42
C VAL A 348 6.61 12.50 8.80
N GLY A 349 5.70 12.78 7.86
CA GLY A 349 4.27 12.56 8.04
C GLY A 349 3.93 11.10 8.39
N GLN A 350 4.57 10.14 7.73
CA GLN A 350 4.38 8.70 7.99
C GLN A 350 4.87 8.29 9.39
N ILE A 351 6.05 8.76 9.82
CA ILE A 351 6.59 8.47 11.16
C ILE A 351 5.67 9.06 12.24
N ARG A 352 5.25 10.33 12.10
CA ARG A 352 4.29 10.95 13.02
C ARG A 352 3.00 10.16 13.10
N ALA A 353 2.46 9.73 11.97
CA ALA A 353 1.21 8.98 11.95
C ALA A 353 1.35 7.62 12.66
N LEU A 354 2.49 6.94 12.53
CA LEU A 354 2.81 5.72 13.28
C LEU A 354 2.89 5.98 14.79
N LEU A 355 3.59 7.04 15.21
CA LEU A 355 3.74 7.39 16.62
C LEU A 355 2.43 7.88 17.24
N GLU A 356 1.58 8.57 16.48
CA GLU A 356 0.21 8.88 16.92
C GLU A 356 -0.66 7.62 17.06
N ALA A 357 -0.48 6.61 16.21
CA ALA A 357 -1.12 5.31 16.42
C ALA A 357 -0.60 4.65 17.71
N TYR A 358 0.72 4.70 17.95
CA TYR A 358 1.34 4.20 19.18
C TYR A 358 0.78 4.89 20.44
N ARG A 359 0.60 6.22 20.40
CA ARG A 359 -0.02 6.99 21.50
C ARG A 359 -1.44 6.54 21.81
N ARG A 360 -2.24 6.32 20.77
CA ARG A 360 -3.64 5.88 20.91
C ARG A 360 -3.77 4.46 21.47
N GLU A 361 -2.75 3.63 21.31
CA GLU A 361 -2.66 2.30 21.93
C GLU A 361 -2.04 2.36 23.36
N GLY A 362 -1.99 3.54 23.96
CA GLY A 362 -1.54 3.77 25.34
C GLY A 362 -0.04 4.02 25.51
N GLY A 363 0.72 4.10 24.41
CA GLY A 363 2.13 4.48 24.44
C GLY A 363 2.32 5.98 24.68
N LYS A 364 3.54 6.38 25.04
CA LYS A 364 3.95 7.79 25.10
C LYS A 364 5.06 8.04 24.11
N TRP A 365 5.02 9.21 23.47
CA TRP A 365 6.09 9.63 22.58
C TRP A 365 6.23 11.15 22.53
N ASN A 366 7.45 11.60 22.26
CA ASN A 366 7.84 12.99 22.08
C ASN A 366 8.69 13.18 20.81
N GLU A 367 8.51 14.31 20.12
CA GLU A 367 9.34 14.74 18.98
C GLU A 367 10.25 15.88 19.42
N GLU A 368 11.54 15.76 19.18
CA GLU A 368 12.51 16.84 19.36
C GLU A 368 13.13 17.20 18.01
N VAL A 369 12.86 18.42 17.56
CA VAL A 369 13.32 18.93 16.27
C VAL A 369 14.47 19.90 16.51
N VAL A 370 15.68 19.49 16.15
CA VAL A 370 16.87 20.32 16.27
C VAL A 370 16.93 21.26 15.07
N ALA A 371 16.50 22.51 15.29
CA ALA A 371 16.45 23.54 14.25
C ALA A 371 17.86 23.82 13.70
N GLY A 372 17.99 23.91 12.38
CA GLY A 372 19.28 24.19 11.77
C GLY A 372 20.21 22.99 11.63
N ALA A 373 19.79 21.77 11.99
CA ALA A 373 20.55 20.54 11.78
C ALA A 373 19.97 19.70 10.64
N GLY A 374 20.83 18.99 9.92
CA GLY A 374 20.49 18.03 8.87
C GLY A 374 20.17 16.65 9.43
N HIS A 375 20.61 15.59 8.75
CA HIS A 375 20.31 14.21 9.16
C HIS A 375 21.01 13.79 10.47
N SER A 376 22.06 14.49 10.88
CA SER A 376 22.94 14.08 11.97
C SER A 376 23.01 15.11 13.11
N PRO A 377 21.88 15.43 13.79
CA PRO A 377 21.85 16.47 14.84
C PRO A 377 22.81 16.20 16.00
N HIS A 378 23.10 14.92 16.29
CA HIS A 378 24.06 14.50 17.31
C HIS A 378 25.53 14.83 16.98
N ILE A 379 25.84 15.11 15.71
CA ILE A 379 27.16 15.57 15.24
C ILE A 379 27.17 17.08 15.05
N GLU A 380 26.11 17.62 14.43
CA GLU A 380 26.03 19.03 14.04
C GLU A 380 25.78 19.96 15.23
N GLN A 381 24.91 19.54 16.14
CA GLN A 381 24.52 20.31 17.34
C GLN A 381 24.49 19.38 18.56
N PRO A 382 25.67 18.87 18.99
CA PRO A 382 25.76 17.84 20.02
C PRO A 382 25.20 18.31 21.38
N GLU A 383 25.24 19.60 21.69
CA GLU A 383 24.70 20.14 22.94
C GLU A 383 23.17 20.04 22.99
N GLU A 384 22.47 20.49 21.94
CA GLU A 384 21.01 20.38 21.84
C GLU A 384 20.55 18.92 21.81
N PHE A 385 21.25 18.07 21.04
CA PHE A 385 20.95 16.64 21.02
C PHE A 385 21.11 16.01 22.41
N ARG A 386 22.24 16.28 23.10
CA ARG A 386 22.52 15.74 24.43
C ARG A 386 21.51 16.22 25.46
N LYS A 387 21.12 17.49 25.40
CA LYS A 387 20.09 18.06 26.29
C LYS A 387 18.78 17.28 26.16
N ALA A 388 18.27 17.09 24.94
CA ALA A 388 17.06 16.30 24.69
C ALA A 388 17.21 14.84 25.14
N PHE A 389 18.32 14.20 24.76
CA PHE A 389 18.57 12.79 25.03
C PHE A 389 18.73 12.49 26.52
N PHE A 390 19.57 13.25 27.25
CA PHE A 390 19.81 13.01 28.67
C PHE A 390 18.63 13.43 29.54
N ALA A 391 17.90 14.50 29.18
CA ALA A 391 16.65 14.84 29.88
C ALA A 391 15.62 13.70 29.77
N PHE A 392 15.52 13.09 28.59
CA PHE A 392 14.68 11.90 28.41
C PHE A 392 15.15 10.73 29.27
N LEU A 393 16.45 10.40 29.29
CA LEU A 393 16.96 9.31 30.11
C LEU A 393 16.76 9.54 31.62
N GLU A 394 17.00 10.76 32.11
CA GLU A 394 16.80 11.12 33.52
C GLU A 394 15.33 10.95 33.95
N GLY A 395 14.38 11.23 33.06
CA GLY A 395 12.95 11.01 33.31
C GLY A 395 12.53 9.53 33.38
N HIS A 396 13.43 8.58 33.06
CA HIS A 396 13.15 7.14 32.98
C HIS A 396 14.15 6.29 33.76
N ARG A 397 14.93 6.91 34.66
CA ARG A 397 15.86 6.21 35.56
C ARG A 397 15.18 5.55 36.74
#